data_AF-A0A5F0LJZ0-F1
#
_entry.id   AF-A0A5F0LJZ0-F1
#
_cell.length_a   1.000
_cell.length_b   1.000
_cell.length_c   1.000
_cell.angle_alpha   90.00
_cell.angle_beta   90.00
_cell.angle_gamma   90.00
#
_symmetry.space_group_name_H-M   'P 1'
#
loop_
_entity.id
_entity.type
_entity.pdbx_description
1 polymer ?
#
loop_
_entity_poly.entity_id
_entity_poly.type
_entity_poly.pdbx_seq_one_letter_code
_entity_poly.pdbx_strand_id
1 'polypeptide(L)'
;ATRRGTPPPTISLFGSQFITWRGIPLIPSDKVPVADGKSKILLLRVGDKRQGVVGLFQPGLPGEQSPGLSVRFMGINNHAISSYLISLYCSLAVLTTDALAVLDDVEIGKYHDYPDTYK
;
A
#
# COMPACT_ATOMS: atom_id res chain seq x y z
N ALA A 1 19.61 -14.28 -7.41
CA ALA A 1 19.47 -13.72 -8.78
C ALA A 1 18.08 -14.10 -9.32
N THR A 2 17.48 -13.32 -10.21
CA THR A 2 16.26 -13.77 -10.92
C THR A 2 16.57 -14.97 -11.82
N ARG A 3 15.55 -15.70 -12.30
CA ARG A 3 15.74 -16.78 -13.30
C ARG A 3 16.57 -16.34 -14.51
N ARG A 4 16.51 -15.05 -14.88
CA ARG A 4 17.26 -14.48 -16.00
C ARG A 4 18.67 -14.02 -15.62
N GLY A 5 19.17 -14.40 -14.45
CA GLY A 5 20.50 -14.04 -13.98
C GLY A 5 20.65 -12.57 -13.59
N THR A 6 19.55 -11.82 -13.49
CA THR A 6 19.57 -10.37 -13.19
C THR A 6 19.23 -10.15 -11.72
N PRO A 7 20.19 -9.82 -10.84
CA PRO A 7 19.89 -9.44 -9.46
C PRO A 7 19.32 -8.00 -9.44
N PRO A 8 18.09 -7.78 -8.95
CA PRO A 8 17.56 -6.43 -8.85
C PRO A 8 18.26 -5.67 -7.71
N PRO A 9 18.60 -4.38 -7.90
CA PRO A 9 19.21 -3.57 -6.85
C PRO A 9 18.21 -3.26 -5.73
N THR A 10 18.72 -2.90 -4.55
CA THR A 10 17.91 -2.51 -3.39
C THR A 10 18.08 -1.04 -3.04
N ILE A 11 17.10 -0.49 -2.31
CA ILE A 11 17.14 0.85 -1.72
C ILE A 11 16.71 0.79 -0.25
N SER A 12 17.30 1.67 0.59
CA SER A 12 16.86 1.85 1.98
C SER A 12 15.75 2.90 2.04
N LEU A 13 14.59 2.52 2.56
CA LEU A 13 13.47 3.43 2.86
C LEU A 13 13.02 3.17 4.30
N PHE A 14 12.91 4.21 5.11
CA PHE A 14 12.47 4.10 6.51
C PHE A 14 13.25 3.05 7.34
N GLY A 15 14.55 2.91 7.06
CA GLY A 15 15.43 1.94 7.73
C GLY A 15 15.29 0.49 7.24
N SER A 16 14.45 0.22 6.24
CA SER A 16 14.24 -1.11 5.65
C SER A 16 14.72 -1.18 4.21
N GLN A 17 15.16 -2.36 3.77
CA GLN A 17 15.63 -2.60 2.40
C GLN A 17 14.47 -3.07 1.50
N PHE A 18 14.33 -2.44 0.33
CA PHE A 18 13.33 -2.80 -0.67
C PHE A 18 13.99 -3.09 -2.01
N ILE A 19 13.47 -4.08 -2.73
CA ILE A 19 13.88 -4.39 -4.09
C ILE A 19 13.39 -3.28 -5.02
N THR A 20 14.21 -2.94 -6.03
CA THR A 20 13.86 -1.97 -7.07
C THR A 20 13.89 -2.59 -8.45
N TRP A 21 13.02 -2.12 -9.33
CA TRP A 21 13.06 -2.42 -10.76
C TRP A 21 13.16 -1.12 -11.54
N ARG A 22 14.22 -0.96 -12.33
CA ARG A 22 14.50 0.29 -13.08
C ARG A 22 14.49 1.54 -12.19
N GLY A 23 14.97 1.42 -10.96
CA GLY A 23 15.01 2.51 -9.97
C GLY A 23 13.69 2.78 -9.24
N ILE A 24 12.62 2.04 -9.54
CA ILE A 24 11.32 2.16 -8.87
C ILE A 24 11.22 1.09 -7.78
N PRO A 25 10.96 1.45 -6.51
CA PRO A 25 10.86 0.49 -5.42
C PRO A 25 9.58 -0.35 -5.50
N LEU A 26 9.70 -1.65 -5.21
CA LEU A 26 8.57 -2.56 -5.03
C LEU A 26 8.19 -2.58 -3.56
N ILE A 27 7.03 -2.01 -3.22
CA ILE A 27 6.52 -1.91 -1.86
C ILE A 27 5.54 -3.06 -1.59
N PRO A 28 5.85 -4.00 -0.67
CA PRO A 28 4.94 -5.07 -0.32
C PRO A 28 3.77 -4.54 0.51
N SER A 29 2.57 -5.06 0.25
CA SER A 29 1.38 -4.84 1.08
C SER A 29 0.52 -6.09 1.06
N ASP A 30 0.16 -6.57 2.24
CA ASP A 30 -0.76 -7.72 2.44
C ASP A 30 -2.22 -7.37 2.14
N LYS A 31 -2.52 -6.09 1.86
CA LYS A 31 -3.85 -5.62 1.48
C LYS A 31 -4.11 -5.71 -0.02
N VAL A 32 -3.09 -6.02 -0.82
CA VAL A 32 -3.29 -6.37 -2.22
C VAL A 32 -3.90 -7.77 -2.27
N PRO A 33 -5.08 -7.96 -2.88
CA PRO A 33 -5.74 -9.26 -2.87
C PRO A 33 -4.90 -10.36 -3.49
N VAL A 34 -4.88 -11.51 -2.83
CA VAL A 34 -4.35 -12.76 -3.36
C VAL A 34 -5.49 -13.76 -3.34
N ALA A 35 -5.89 -14.24 -4.51
CA ALA A 35 -6.97 -15.21 -4.68
C ALA A 35 -6.60 -16.18 -5.80
N ASP A 36 -6.92 -17.46 -5.64
CA ASP A 36 -6.72 -18.50 -6.66
C ASP A 36 -5.29 -18.56 -7.23
N GLY A 37 -4.28 -18.32 -6.39
CA GLY A 37 -2.87 -18.32 -6.81
C GLY A 37 -2.47 -17.15 -7.72
N LYS A 38 -3.31 -16.11 -7.79
CA LYS A 38 -3.11 -14.89 -8.55
C LYS A 38 -3.17 -13.66 -7.66
N SER A 39 -2.54 -12.59 -8.12
CA SER A 39 -2.59 -11.27 -7.48
C SER A 39 -2.49 -10.16 -8.53
N LYS A 40 -2.36 -8.92 -8.05
CA LYS A 40 -2.22 -7.71 -8.87
C LYS A 40 -0.96 -6.96 -8.43
N ILE A 41 -0.36 -6.20 -9.33
CA ILE A 41 0.71 -5.25 -8.99
C ILE A 41 0.29 -3.85 -9.43
N LEU A 42 0.41 -2.88 -8.53
CA LEU A 42 0.04 -1.49 -8.78
C LEU A 42 1.30 -0.64 -8.99
N LEU A 43 1.24 0.27 -9.95
CA LEU A 43 2.24 1.31 -10.17
C LEU A 43 1.58 2.68 -10.00
N LEU A 44 2.15 3.53 -9.14
CA LEU A 44 1.56 4.82 -8.77
C LEU A 44 2.55 5.97 -9.00
N ARG A 45 2.07 7.05 -9.63
CA ARG A 45 2.65 8.39 -9.52
C ARG A 45 1.89 9.13 -8.41
N VAL A 46 2.59 9.63 -7.40
CA VAL A 46 1.97 10.24 -6.20
C VAL A 46 2.23 11.76 -6.17
N GLY A 47 1.25 12.52 -5.66
CA GLY A 47 1.38 13.95 -5.37
C GLY A 47 0.64 14.87 -6.35
N ASP A 48 0.09 15.96 -5.83
CA ASP A 48 -0.70 16.97 -6.56
C ASP A 48 0.11 17.68 -7.65
N LYS A 49 1.33 18.13 -7.34
CA LYS A 49 2.25 18.82 -8.27
C LYS A 49 2.59 18.00 -9.51
N ARG A 50 2.48 16.67 -9.40
CA ARG A 50 2.78 15.71 -10.47
C ARG A 50 1.52 15.18 -11.13
N GLN A 51 0.34 15.74 -10.83
CA GLN A 51 -0.95 15.20 -11.26
C GLN A 51 -1.03 13.69 -10.96
N GLY A 52 -0.67 13.32 -9.74
CA GLY A 52 -0.62 11.94 -9.27
C GLY A 52 -1.86 11.49 -8.51
N VAL A 53 -1.73 10.38 -7.80
CA VAL A 53 -2.66 9.93 -6.78
C VAL A 53 -2.47 10.75 -5.51
N VAL A 54 -3.57 11.21 -4.91
CA VAL A 54 -3.57 11.99 -3.66
C VAL A 54 -4.57 11.42 -2.66
N GLY A 55 -4.19 11.41 -1.38
CA GLY A 55 -5.09 11.09 -0.28
C GLY A 55 -5.90 12.33 0.14
N LEU A 56 -7.16 12.12 0.49
CA LEU A 56 -8.07 13.15 0.98
C LEU A 56 -8.46 12.82 2.42
N PHE A 57 -8.49 13.82 3.29
CA PHE A 57 -8.94 13.70 4.66
C PHE A 57 -9.65 14.98 5.09
N GLN A 58 -10.48 14.90 6.13
CA GLN A 58 -11.18 16.06 6.68
C GLN A 58 -10.30 16.75 7.75
N PRO A 59 -9.86 18.01 7.55
CA PRO A 59 -9.12 18.74 8.56
C PRO A 59 -10.04 19.39 9.61
N GLY A 60 -9.48 19.69 10.79
CA GLY A 60 -10.17 20.52 11.80
C GLY A 60 -11.27 19.77 12.54
N LEU A 61 -11.09 18.46 12.75
CA LEU A 61 -12.07 17.64 13.45
C LEU A 61 -12.01 17.93 14.97
N PRO A 62 -13.16 18.10 15.65
CA PRO A 62 -13.16 18.13 17.10
C PRO A 62 -12.63 16.80 17.66
N GLY A 63 -11.60 16.86 18.52
CA GLY A 63 -10.91 15.67 19.06
C GLY A 63 -9.95 15.00 18.08
N GLU A 64 -9.43 15.73 17.09
CA GLU A 64 -8.45 15.22 16.12
C GLU A 64 -7.16 14.74 16.80
N GLN A 65 -6.75 13.51 16.48
CA GLN A 65 -5.51 12.88 16.99
C GLN A 65 -4.45 12.76 15.90
N SER A 66 -4.88 12.60 14.65
CA SER A 66 -4.05 12.58 13.46
C SER A 66 -4.91 12.98 12.25
N PRO A 67 -4.33 13.27 11.07
CA PRO A 67 -5.07 13.76 9.92
C PRO A 67 -6.31 12.91 9.60
N GLY A 68 -7.50 13.50 9.73
CA GLY A 68 -8.78 12.83 9.46
C GLY A 68 -9.25 11.84 10.52
N LEU A 69 -8.52 11.65 11.63
CA LEU A 69 -8.88 10.75 12.74
C LEU A 69 -9.35 11.56 13.96
N SER A 70 -10.59 11.35 14.40
CA SER A 70 -11.13 11.95 15.62
C SER A 70 -11.51 10.90 16.66
N VAL A 71 -11.18 11.18 17.93
CA VAL A 71 -11.59 10.37 19.08
C VAL A 71 -12.38 11.24 20.05
N ARG A 72 -13.61 10.84 20.39
CA ARG A 72 -14.50 11.61 21.28
C ARG A 72 -15.08 10.75 22.38
N PHE A 73 -15.10 11.30 23.59
CA PHE A 73 -15.81 10.70 24.71
C PHE A 73 -17.32 10.99 24.60
N MET A 74 -18.14 9.95 24.66
CA MET A 74 -19.59 10.03 24.52
C MET A 74 -20.33 9.98 25.86
N GLY A 75 -19.61 9.91 26.98
CA GLY A 75 -20.17 9.82 28.32
C GLY A 75 -20.15 8.41 28.90
N ILE A 76 -20.75 8.29 30.08
CA ILE A 76 -20.95 7.03 30.81
C ILE A 76 -22.45 6.76 30.87
N ASN A 77 -22.88 5.54 30.54
CA ASN A 77 -24.29 5.17 30.61
C ASN A 77 -24.72 4.73 32.03
N ASN A 78 -26.01 4.45 32.23
CA ASN A 78 -26.56 4.02 33.53
C ASN A 78 -26.04 2.65 34.01
N HIS A 79 -25.31 1.92 33.16
CA HIS A 79 -24.63 0.66 33.51
C HIS A 79 -23.13 0.85 33.74
N ALA A 80 -22.68 2.08 33.98
CA ALA A 80 -21.28 2.45 34.19
C ALA A 80 -20.34 2.14 33.01
N ILE A 81 -20.87 2.04 31.77
CA ILE A 81 -20.07 1.82 30.56
C ILE A 81 -19.64 3.17 29.98
N SER A 82 -18.32 3.40 29.92
CA SER A 82 -17.71 4.54 29.24
C SER A 82 -17.62 4.29 27.74
N SER A 83 -18.15 5.20 26.93
CA SER A 83 -18.19 5.05 25.45
C SER A 83 -17.30 6.08 24.77
N TYR A 84 -16.55 5.63 23.76
CA TYR A 84 -15.74 6.48 22.90
C TYR A 84 -16.13 6.26 21.44
N LEU A 85 -16.28 7.36 20.70
CA LEU A 85 -16.47 7.33 19.26
C LEU A 85 -15.14 7.60 18.57
N ILE A 86 -14.70 6.65 17.76
CA ILE A 86 -13.52 6.77 16.89
C ILE A 86 -14.04 6.89 15.46
N SER A 87 -13.68 7.98 14.78
CA SER A 87 -14.09 8.24 13.39
C SER A 87 -12.86 8.55 12.54
N LEU A 88 -12.75 7.88 11.40
CA LEU A 88 -11.68 8.10 10.41
C LEU A 88 -12.31 8.54 9.09
N TYR A 89 -11.97 9.75 8.66
CA TYR A 89 -12.40 10.35 7.41
C TYR A 89 -11.26 10.29 6.40
N CYS A 90 -11.34 9.34 5.48
CA CYS A 90 -10.36 9.18 4.42
C CYS A 90 -11.04 8.94 3.06
N SER A 91 -10.38 9.41 2.01
CA SER A 91 -10.69 9.10 0.62
C SER A 91 -9.41 9.23 -0.22
N LEU A 92 -9.49 8.95 -1.51
CA LEU A 92 -8.36 9.00 -2.43
C LEU A 92 -8.85 9.43 -3.81
N ALA A 93 -8.07 10.28 -4.49
CA ALA A 93 -8.34 10.71 -5.86
C ALA A 93 -7.15 10.41 -6.77
N VAL A 94 -7.45 9.91 -7.97
CA VAL A 94 -6.50 9.75 -9.07
C VAL A 94 -6.69 10.94 -10.00
N LEU A 95 -5.75 11.90 -10.00
CA LEU A 95 -5.94 13.17 -10.69
C LEU A 95 -5.92 13.04 -12.23
N THR A 96 -5.17 12.07 -12.76
CA THR A 96 -5.11 11.77 -14.20
C THR A 96 -5.03 10.26 -14.42
N THR A 97 -5.55 9.79 -15.56
CA THR A 97 -5.66 8.36 -15.87
C THR A 97 -4.30 7.65 -16.02
N ASP A 98 -3.24 8.39 -16.32
CA ASP A 98 -1.87 7.88 -16.44
C ASP A 98 -1.12 7.79 -15.09
N ALA A 99 -1.71 8.27 -14.00
CA ALA A 99 -1.08 8.26 -12.68
C ALA A 99 -1.12 6.90 -11.96
N LEU A 100 -1.95 5.97 -12.45
CA LEU A 100 -2.12 4.64 -11.87
C LEU A 100 -2.17 3.59 -12.98
N ALA A 101 -1.41 2.52 -12.81
CA ALA A 101 -1.52 1.32 -13.64
C ALA A 101 -1.63 0.07 -12.77
N VAL A 102 -2.33 -0.94 -13.27
CA VAL A 102 -2.52 -2.23 -12.60
C VAL A 102 -2.09 -3.33 -13.57
N LEU A 103 -1.11 -4.13 -13.16
CA LEU A 103 -0.80 -5.41 -13.78
C LEU A 103 -1.70 -6.46 -13.14
N ASP A 104 -2.62 -7.01 -13.93
CA ASP A 104 -3.56 -8.04 -13.49
C ASP A 104 -3.03 -9.45 -13.76
N ASP A 105 -3.71 -10.46 -13.20
CA ASP A 105 -3.43 -11.89 -13.42
C ASP A 105 -1.98 -12.30 -13.10
N VAL A 106 -1.39 -11.73 -12.05
CA VAL A 106 -0.02 -12.06 -11.64
C VAL A 106 -0.01 -13.42 -10.94
N GLU A 107 0.50 -14.45 -11.62
CA GLU A 107 0.70 -15.79 -11.05
C GLU A 107 1.78 -15.79 -9.97
N ILE A 108 1.45 -16.31 -8.78
CA ILE A 108 2.38 -16.43 -7.66
C ILE A 108 2.78 -17.88 -7.33
N GLY A 109 2.15 -18.87 -7.97
CA GLY A 109 2.41 -20.31 -7.74
C GLY A 109 3.52 -20.91 -8.60
N LYS A 110 4.32 -20.10 -9.31
CA LYS A 110 5.29 -20.58 -10.29
C LYS A 110 6.68 -20.73 -9.70
N TYR A 111 7.11 -21.98 -9.52
CA TYR A 111 8.45 -22.33 -9.07
C TYR A 111 9.35 -22.74 -10.25
N HIS A 112 10.66 -22.61 -10.08
CA HIS A 112 11.65 -22.97 -11.10
C HIS A 112 12.49 -24.15 -10.62
N ASP A 113 12.50 -25.20 -11.43
CA ASP A 113 13.39 -26.35 -11.26
C ASP A 113 14.73 -26.05 -11.97
N TYR A 114 15.83 -26.18 -11.23
CA TYR A 114 17.18 -25.96 -11.74
C TYR A 114 17.89 -27.32 -11.74
N PRO A 115 18.32 -27.84 -12.90
CA PRO A 115 19.03 -29.10 -12.94
C PRO A 115 20.37 -28.96 -12.19
N ASP A 116 20.69 -29.96 -11.38
CA ASP A 116 21.98 -30.05 -10.64
C ASP A 116 23.18 -30.25 -11.58
N THR A 117 22.92 -30.46 -12.87
CA THR A 117 23.94 -30.64 -13.91
C THR A 117 24.02 -29.38 -14.78
N TYR A 118 25.19 -28.76 -14.78
CA TYR A 118 25.53 -27.72 -15.75
C TYR A 118 25.76 -28.38 -17.12
N LYS A 119 25.03 -27.94 -18.15
CA LYS A 119 25.34 -28.24 -19.56
C LYS A 119 26.27 -27.18 -20.13
#